data_AF-A0A971XRW0-F1
#
_entry.id   AF-A0A971XRW0-F1
#
_cell.length_a   1.000
_cell.length_b   1.000
_cell.length_c   1.000
_cell.angle_alpha   90.00
_cell.angle_beta   90.00
_cell.angle_gamma   90.00
#
_symmetry.space_group_name_H-M   'P 1'
#
loop_
_entity.id
_entity.type
_entity.pdbx_description
1 polymer ?
#
loop_
_entity_poly.entity_id
_entity_poly.type
_entity_poly.pdbx_seq_one_letter_code
_entity_poly.pdbx_strand_id
1 'polypeptide(L)'
;MANTLIPLAQALQKTGLADASTVAASILLEHWNELKANLDRQTESLFHRVEQQTWDPWARALRALLETSHLVQSPHVEQEMIAALTSPAWPLQLALDLLHAVSTGTTESRKCLSSVYRHCVNMLSSTLEQPERKPDDWSIVPPKGCNPTLARFLQSADQKRLEWPLAKEGRQTIHRFIDAHKLPVTHETRRTGRPFTLVLEKTNALFERAKEERSHWENELAWLHKTARNFNQG
;
A
#
# COMPACT_ATOMS: atom_id res chain seq x y z
N MET A 1 10.97 11.47 11.82
CA MET A 1 10.83 12.93 11.99
C MET A 1 9.43 13.38 12.45
N ALA A 2 8.38 12.56 12.37
CA ALA A 2 7.02 12.93 12.82
C ALA A 2 6.88 13.25 14.34
N ASN A 3 7.79 12.77 15.19
CA ASN A 3 7.69 12.92 16.66
C ASN A 3 7.90 14.36 17.20
N THR A 4 8.35 15.30 16.36
CA THR A 4 8.64 16.68 16.79
C THR A 4 7.55 17.69 16.45
N LEU A 5 6.60 17.34 15.56
CA LEU A 5 5.56 18.26 15.09
C LEU A 5 4.54 18.64 16.17
N ILE A 6 4.06 17.65 16.94
CA ILE A 6 3.08 17.89 18.01
C ILE A 6 3.68 18.78 19.12
N PRO A 7 4.87 18.49 19.69
CA PRO A 7 5.50 19.36 20.68
C PRO A 7 5.79 20.77 20.14
N LEU A 8 6.19 20.88 18.87
CA LEU A 8 6.46 22.18 18.24
C LEU A 8 5.19 23.01 18.08
N ALA A 9 4.10 22.43 17.59
CA ALA A 9 2.82 23.12 17.45
C ALA A 9 2.27 23.58 18.81
N GLN A 10 2.38 22.74 19.84
CA GLN A 10 2.02 23.10 21.21
C GLN A 10 2.90 24.24 21.77
N ALA A 11 4.21 24.22 21.50
CA ALA A 11 5.12 25.28 21.93
C ALA A 11 4.79 26.61 21.23
N LEU A 12 4.54 26.59 19.92
CA LEU A 12 4.16 27.77 19.14
C LEU A 12 2.84 28.38 19.64
N GLN A 13 1.82 27.58 19.93
CA GLN A 13 0.57 28.08 20.51
C GLN A 13 0.77 28.76 21.87
N LYS A 14 1.64 28.21 22.72
CA LYS A 14 1.94 28.78 24.04
C LYS A 14 2.63 30.15 23.97
N THR A 15 3.24 30.52 22.84
CA THR A 15 3.89 31.83 22.68
C THR A 15 2.90 32.99 22.56
N GLY A 16 1.63 32.73 22.20
CA GLY A 16 0.60 33.76 22.04
C GLY A 16 0.87 34.78 20.93
N LEU A 17 1.88 34.57 20.08
CA LEU A 17 2.16 35.43 18.94
C LEU A 17 1.03 35.29 17.91
N ALA A 18 0.56 36.42 17.38
CA ALA A 18 -0.53 36.45 16.40
C ALA A 18 -0.25 35.57 15.16
N ASP A 19 1.03 35.42 14.80
CA ASP A 19 1.47 34.64 13.64
C ASP A 19 1.86 33.19 13.95
N ALA A 20 1.90 32.78 15.23
CA ALA A 20 2.36 31.43 15.60
C ALA A 20 1.48 30.32 15.03
N SER A 21 0.16 30.55 14.94
CA SER A 21 -0.77 29.60 14.31
C SER A 21 -0.52 29.49 12.80
N THR A 22 -0.29 30.63 12.13
CA THR A 22 0.03 30.68 10.71
C THR A 22 1.33 29.94 10.40
N VAL A 23 2.38 30.19 11.19
CA VAL A 23 3.67 29.49 11.06
C VAL A 23 3.51 27.99 11.29
N ALA A 24 2.77 27.58 12.31
CA ALA A 24 2.51 26.17 12.58
C ALA A 24 1.72 25.49 11.43
N ALA A 25 0.74 26.18 10.85
CA ALA A 25 0.00 25.70 9.68
C ALA A 25 0.87 25.58 8.42
N SER A 26 1.79 26.53 8.18
CA SER A 26 2.74 26.44 7.06
C SER A 26 3.70 25.28 7.21
N ILE A 27 4.26 25.07 8.41
CA ILE A 27 5.13 23.92 8.71
C ILE A 27 4.38 22.61 8.51
N LEU A 28 3.13 22.53 8.97
CA LEU A 28 2.27 21.35 8.77
C LEU A 28 2.07 21.04 7.29
N LEU A 29 1.74 22.06 6.48
CA LEU A 29 1.53 21.89 5.04
C LEU A 29 2.80 21.43 4.33
N GLU A 30 3.96 21.98 4.69
CA GLU A 30 5.25 21.56 4.15
C GLU A 30 5.55 20.08 4.46
N HIS A 31 5.35 19.67 5.72
CA HIS A 31 5.55 18.27 6.13
C HIS A 31 4.55 17.32 5.45
N TRP A 32 3.31 17.76 5.27
CA TRP A 32 2.31 17.00 4.50
C TRP A 32 2.76 16.81 3.06
N ASN A 33 3.18 17.88 2.38
CA ASN A 33 3.65 17.81 1.00
C ASN A 33 4.88 16.92 0.84
N GLU A 34 5.83 16.99 1.76
CA GLU A 34 7.01 16.14 1.75
C GLU A 34 6.63 14.65 1.97
N LEU A 35 5.77 14.37 2.95
CA LEU A 35 5.30 13.02 3.24
C LEU A 35 4.55 12.44 2.03
N LYS A 36 3.65 13.23 1.44
CA LYS A 36 2.87 12.85 0.26
C LYS A 36 3.79 12.54 -0.92
N ALA A 37 4.73 13.42 -1.24
CA ALA A 37 5.67 13.21 -2.33
C ALA A 37 6.59 11.99 -2.10
N ASN A 38 6.95 11.72 -0.84
CA ASN A 38 7.67 10.51 -0.48
C ASN A 38 6.83 9.25 -0.66
N LEU A 39 5.57 9.26 -0.21
CA LEU A 39 4.64 8.15 -0.40
C LEU A 39 4.38 7.89 -1.88
N ASP A 40 4.15 8.93 -2.69
CA ASP A 40 3.96 8.80 -4.13
C ASP A 40 5.18 8.15 -4.81
N ARG A 41 6.42 8.57 -4.44
CA ARG A 41 7.64 7.93 -4.93
C ARG A 41 7.76 6.47 -4.47
N GLN A 42 7.39 6.18 -3.23
CA GLN A 42 7.47 4.83 -2.67
C GLN A 42 6.46 3.90 -3.33
N THR A 43 5.19 4.32 -3.49
CA THR A 43 4.15 3.54 -4.15
C THR A 43 4.49 3.28 -5.61
N GLU A 44 5.06 4.27 -6.31
CA GLU A 44 5.62 4.06 -7.65
C GLU A 44 6.76 3.02 -7.66
N SER A 45 7.64 3.04 -6.65
CA SER A 45 8.77 2.11 -6.55
C SER A 45 8.39 0.71 -6.06
N LEU A 46 7.30 0.58 -5.29
CA LEU A 46 6.80 -0.66 -4.71
C LEU A 46 6.19 -1.58 -5.75
N PHE A 47 5.81 -1.05 -6.91
CA PHE A 47 5.61 -1.85 -8.11
C PHE A 47 6.82 -2.72 -8.47
N HIS A 48 8.02 -2.46 -7.90
CA HIS A 48 9.26 -3.19 -8.19
C HIS A 48 9.89 -3.95 -7.01
N ARG A 49 9.34 -3.87 -5.78
CA ARG A 49 9.89 -4.58 -4.60
C ARG A 49 8.78 -5.07 -3.66
N VAL A 50 8.53 -6.39 -3.68
CA VAL A 50 7.54 -7.06 -2.81
C VAL A 50 8.15 -7.41 -1.45
N GLU A 51 8.84 -6.48 -0.81
CA GLU A 51 9.09 -6.65 0.63
C GLU A 51 7.77 -6.45 1.36
N GLN A 52 7.51 -7.25 2.39
CA GLN A 52 6.40 -7.02 3.33
C GLN A 52 6.72 -5.73 4.08
N GLN A 53 6.53 -4.60 3.39
CA GLN A 53 6.86 -3.30 3.93
C GLN A 53 5.79 -2.98 4.95
N THR A 54 6.22 -2.75 6.18
CA THR A 54 5.32 -2.30 7.23
C THR A 54 4.97 -0.85 6.95
N TRP A 55 3.67 -0.56 6.81
CA TRP A 55 3.19 0.81 6.65
C TRP A 55 3.11 1.55 7.98
N ASP A 56 3.35 0.85 9.10
CA ASP A 56 3.36 1.40 10.46
C ASP A 56 4.14 2.73 10.62
N PRO A 57 5.39 2.91 10.11
CA PRO A 57 6.08 4.19 10.24
C PRO A 57 5.34 5.34 9.54
N TRP A 58 4.70 5.06 8.40
CA TRP A 58 3.93 6.02 7.63
C TRP A 58 2.59 6.32 8.30
N ALA A 59 1.90 5.28 8.80
CA ALA A 59 0.67 5.43 9.58
C ALA A 59 0.90 6.28 10.83
N ARG A 60 2.01 6.08 11.54
CA ARG A 60 2.39 6.94 12.68
C ARG A 60 2.67 8.38 12.27
N ALA A 61 3.31 8.60 11.12
CA ALA A 61 3.55 9.95 10.61
C ALA A 61 2.24 10.66 10.22
N LEU A 62 1.34 9.96 9.52
CA LEU A 62 0.02 10.46 9.16
C LEU A 62 -0.83 10.78 10.39
N ARG A 63 -0.81 9.91 11.40
CA ARG A 63 -1.48 10.17 12.69
C ARG A 63 -0.97 11.47 13.33
N ALA A 64 0.35 11.68 13.37
CA ALA A 64 0.92 12.89 13.95
C ALA A 64 0.52 14.16 13.18
N LEU A 65 0.46 14.09 11.85
CA LEU A 65 -0.02 15.20 11.00
C LEU A 65 -1.51 15.48 11.23
N LEU A 66 -2.33 14.44 11.35
CA LEU A 66 -3.77 14.57 11.66
C LEU A 66 -4.00 15.25 13.01
N GLU A 67 -3.34 14.76 14.06
CA GLU A 67 -3.42 15.36 15.40
C GLU A 67 -2.93 16.82 15.40
N THR A 68 -1.86 17.11 14.67
CA THR A 68 -1.34 18.48 14.52
C THR A 68 -2.32 19.37 13.75
N SER A 69 -2.96 18.86 12.70
CA SER A 69 -3.93 19.61 11.89
C SER A 69 -5.13 20.08 12.69
N HIS A 70 -5.64 19.24 13.59
CA HIS A 70 -6.69 19.62 14.53
C HIS A 70 -6.19 20.65 15.53
N LEU A 71 -4.97 20.48 16.07
CA LEU A 71 -4.39 21.38 17.05
C LEU A 71 -4.24 22.80 16.49
N VAL A 72 -3.80 22.94 15.23
CA VAL A 72 -3.62 24.24 14.55
C VAL A 72 -4.84 24.70 13.74
N GLN A 73 -5.96 23.98 13.81
CA GLN A 73 -7.21 24.28 13.09
C GLN A 73 -7.02 24.46 11.57
N SER A 74 -6.28 23.54 10.94
CA SER A 74 -6.04 23.53 9.48
C SER A 74 -6.85 22.44 8.78
N PRO A 75 -8.13 22.69 8.43
CA PRO A 75 -9.01 21.67 7.82
C PRO A 75 -8.58 21.31 6.39
N HIS A 76 -7.81 22.15 5.72
CA HIS A 76 -7.35 21.89 4.36
C HIS A 76 -6.41 20.68 4.29
N VAL A 77 -5.43 20.61 5.19
CA VAL A 77 -4.48 19.47 5.25
C VAL A 77 -5.21 18.18 5.60
N GLU A 78 -6.18 18.25 6.52
CA GLU A 78 -7.04 17.12 6.86
C GLU A 78 -7.82 16.58 5.65
N GLN A 79 -8.45 17.47 4.89
CA GLN A 79 -9.20 17.10 3.68
C GLN A 79 -8.29 16.48 2.61
N GLU A 80 -7.09 17.03 2.42
CA GLU A 80 -6.13 16.45 1.48
C GLU A 80 -5.64 15.06 1.92
N MET A 81 -5.40 14.86 3.21
CA MET A 81 -5.04 13.55 3.76
C MET A 81 -6.15 12.52 3.52
N ILE A 82 -7.40 12.89 3.82
CA ILE A 82 -8.56 12.03 3.59
C ILE A 82 -8.71 11.70 2.09
N ALA A 83 -8.56 12.69 1.22
CA ALA A 83 -8.64 12.48 -0.23
C ALA A 83 -7.54 11.54 -0.74
N ALA A 84 -6.31 11.67 -0.23
CA ALA A 84 -5.20 10.78 -0.57
C ALA A 84 -5.45 9.34 -0.08
N LEU A 85 -5.92 9.16 1.16
CA LEU A 85 -6.18 7.85 1.77
C LEU A 85 -7.38 7.10 1.17
N THR A 86 -8.27 7.81 0.48
CA THR A 86 -9.42 7.23 -0.23
C THR A 86 -9.20 7.10 -1.74
N SER A 87 -8.02 7.49 -2.22
CA SER A 87 -7.61 7.37 -3.61
C SER A 87 -6.99 5.99 -3.90
N PRO A 88 -7.21 5.41 -5.10
CA PRO A 88 -6.55 4.17 -5.50
C PRO A 88 -5.03 4.31 -5.71
N ALA A 89 -4.49 5.53 -5.66
CA ALA A 89 -3.05 5.77 -5.80
C ALA A 89 -2.25 5.25 -4.60
N TRP A 90 -2.88 5.17 -3.42
CA TRP A 90 -2.24 4.75 -2.18
C TRP A 90 -2.71 3.35 -1.77
N PRO A 91 -1.85 2.53 -1.13
CA PRO A 91 -2.21 1.18 -0.75
C PRO A 91 -3.26 1.18 0.36
N LEU A 92 -4.28 0.34 0.19
CA LEU A 92 -5.33 0.17 1.19
C LEU A 92 -4.78 -0.17 2.59
N GLN A 93 -3.68 -0.95 2.64
CA GLN A 93 -3.02 -1.30 3.91
C GLN A 93 -2.54 -0.07 4.70
N LEU A 94 -2.10 1.01 4.04
CA LEU A 94 -1.68 2.23 4.72
C LEU A 94 -2.86 2.91 5.45
N ALA A 95 -4.03 2.92 4.81
CA ALA A 95 -5.24 3.44 5.42
C ALA A 95 -5.69 2.57 6.62
N LEU A 96 -5.62 1.25 6.48
CA LEU A 96 -5.91 0.32 7.58
C LEU A 96 -4.94 0.50 8.76
N ASP A 97 -3.64 0.58 8.50
CA ASP A 97 -2.63 0.80 9.54
C ASP A 97 -2.85 2.13 10.28
N LEU A 98 -3.28 3.18 9.56
CA LEU A 98 -3.67 4.45 10.19
C LEU A 98 -4.92 4.28 11.07
N LEU A 99 -5.95 3.59 10.60
CA LEU A 99 -7.16 3.32 11.39
C LEU A 99 -6.82 2.53 12.66
N HIS A 100 -5.93 1.53 12.58
CA HIS A 100 -5.41 0.84 13.76
C HIS A 100 -4.72 1.82 14.71
N ALA A 101 -3.81 2.65 14.19
CA ALA A 101 -3.04 3.61 14.98
C ALA A 101 -3.90 4.67 15.69
N VAL A 102 -5.03 5.08 15.10
CA VAL A 102 -5.94 6.07 15.69
C VAL A 102 -7.07 5.45 16.52
N SER A 103 -7.28 4.13 16.45
CA SER A 103 -8.40 3.45 17.13
C SER A 103 -8.40 3.63 18.65
N THR A 104 -7.22 3.85 19.23
CA THR A 104 -6.98 4.12 20.66
C THR A 104 -6.76 5.61 20.96
N GLY A 105 -6.88 6.48 19.95
CA GLY A 105 -6.68 7.92 20.05
C GLY A 105 -7.93 8.70 20.51
N THR A 106 -7.90 10.02 20.31
CA THR A 106 -9.00 10.91 20.70
C THR A 106 -10.27 10.64 19.89
N THR A 107 -11.42 11.11 20.37
CA THR A 107 -12.69 10.97 19.64
C THR A 107 -12.70 11.78 18.35
N GLU A 108 -12.09 12.96 18.38
CA GLU A 108 -11.98 13.90 17.26
C GLU A 108 -11.18 13.27 16.10
N SER A 109 -10.00 12.71 16.41
CA SER A 109 -9.15 12.03 15.40
C SER A 109 -9.81 10.79 14.80
N ARG A 110 -10.76 10.16 15.51
CA ARG A 110 -11.52 9.03 14.95
C ARG A 110 -12.67 9.50 14.07
N LYS A 111 -13.36 10.58 14.45
CA LYS A 111 -14.47 11.15 13.68
C LYS A 111 -14.04 11.66 12.31
N CYS A 112 -12.90 12.35 12.22
CA CYS A 112 -12.38 12.86 10.95
C CYS A 112 -12.05 11.74 9.94
N LEU A 113 -11.74 10.53 10.43
CA LEU A 113 -11.44 9.36 9.59
C LEU A 113 -12.66 8.49 9.25
N SER A 114 -13.88 8.94 9.54
CA SER A 114 -15.12 8.20 9.21
C SER A 114 -15.27 7.90 7.70
N SER A 115 -14.83 8.82 6.83
CA SER A 115 -14.80 8.62 5.38
C SER A 115 -13.78 7.56 4.95
N VAL A 116 -12.59 7.58 5.54
CA VAL A 116 -11.52 6.58 5.31
C VAL A 116 -11.97 5.20 5.80
N TYR A 117 -12.57 5.12 6.98
CA TYR A 117 -13.17 3.90 7.52
C TYR A 117 -14.19 3.29 6.53
N ARG A 118 -15.17 4.09 6.10
CA ARG A 118 -16.20 3.63 5.16
C ARG A 118 -15.61 3.21 3.81
N HIS A 119 -14.61 3.94 3.31
CA HIS A 119 -13.89 3.55 2.11
C HIS A 119 -13.24 2.17 2.28
N CYS A 120 -12.54 1.93 3.39
CA CYS A 120 -11.90 0.64 3.66
C CYS A 120 -12.93 -0.51 3.78
N VAL A 121 -14.03 -0.29 4.51
CA VAL A 121 -15.12 -1.28 4.62
C VAL A 121 -15.68 -1.62 3.24
N ASN A 122 -15.96 -0.63 2.40
CA ASN A 122 -16.50 -0.84 1.06
C ASN A 122 -15.50 -1.60 0.17
N MET A 123 -14.23 -1.17 0.14
CA MET A 123 -13.20 -1.82 -0.67
C MET A 123 -12.95 -3.27 -0.26
N LEU A 124 -12.85 -3.55 1.04
CA LEU A 124 -12.65 -4.91 1.54
C LEU A 124 -13.90 -5.77 1.32
N SER A 125 -15.10 -5.25 1.57
CA SER A 125 -16.36 -5.97 1.30
C SER A 125 -16.47 -6.34 -0.18
N SER A 126 -16.27 -5.39 -1.09
CA SER A 126 -16.32 -5.66 -2.53
C SER A 126 -15.20 -6.60 -3.00
N THR A 127 -14.03 -6.59 -2.35
CA THR A 127 -12.95 -7.53 -2.66
C THR A 127 -13.30 -8.94 -2.20
N LEU A 128 -13.87 -9.09 -1.00
CA LEU A 128 -14.22 -10.38 -0.40
C LEU A 128 -15.50 -10.98 -0.97
N GLU A 129 -16.38 -10.17 -1.56
CA GLU A 129 -17.52 -10.64 -2.37
C GLU A 129 -17.08 -11.34 -3.66
N GLN A 130 -15.88 -11.04 -4.16
CA GLN A 130 -15.32 -11.77 -5.29
C GLN A 130 -15.01 -13.22 -4.87
N PRO A 131 -15.30 -14.20 -5.74
CA PRO A 131 -15.07 -15.59 -5.45
C PRO A 131 -13.57 -15.83 -5.20
N GLU A 132 -13.28 -16.82 -4.37
CA GLU A 132 -11.91 -17.29 -4.21
C GLU A 132 -11.30 -17.70 -5.55
N ARG A 133 -9.97 -17.52 -5.65
CA ARG A 133 -9.20 -17.97 -6.81
C ARG A 133 -9.48 -19.45 -7.04
N LYS A 134 -9.83 -19.80 -8.28
CA LYS A 134 -10.09 -21.19 -8.66
C LYS A 134 -8.78 -22.01 -8.62
N PRO A 135 -8.82 -23.30 -8.25
CA PRO A 135 -7.61 -24.14 -8.17
C PRO A 135 -6.85 -24.32 -9.50
N ASP A 136 -7.53 -24.08 -10.61
CA ASP A 136 -6.99 -24.16 -11.97
C ASP A 136 -6.67 -22.79 -12.57
N ASP A 137 -6.89 -21.69 -11.85
CA ASP A 137 -6.53 -20.36 -12.30
C ASP A 137 -5.07 -20.02 -11.93
N TRP A 138 -4.16 -20.24 -12.88
CA TRP A 138 -2.75 -19.88 -12.75
C TRP A 138 -2.44 -18.46 -13.22
N SER A 139 -3.43 -17.60 -13.45
CA SER A 139 -3.18 -16.24 -13.90
C SER A 139 -2.50 -15.41 -12.82
N ILE A 140 -1.51 -14.62 -13.21
CA ILE A 140 -0.76 -13.71 -12.35
C ILE A 140 -0.88 -12.34 -13.00
N VAL A 141 -1.30 -11.33 -12.23
CA VAL A 141 -1.34 -9.94 -12.69
C VAL A 141 0.10 -9.49 -12.95
N PRO A 142 0.45 -9.09 -14.19
CA PRO A 142 1.82 -8.72 -14.50
C PRO A 142 2.17 -7.37 -13.86
N PRO A 143 3.35 -7.25 -13.23
CA PRO A 143 3.79 -5.96 -12.72
C PRO A 143 3.98 -4.93 -13.84
N LYS A 144 3.98 -3.65 -13.47
CA LYS A 144 4.27 -2.56 -14.41
C LYS A 144 5.68 -2.73 -15.00
N GLY A 145 5.82 -2.47 -16.30
CA GLY A 145 7.09 -2.64 -17.01
C GLY A 145 7.46 -4.10 -17.33
N CYS A 146 6.54 -5.05 -17.10
CA CYS A 146 6.74 -6.44 -17.49
C CYS A 146 6.92 -6.57 -19.00
N ASN A 147 7.89 -7.39 -19.42
CA ASN A 147 8.10 -7.71 -20.82
C ASN A 147 6.81 -8.32 -21.42
N PRO A 148 6.39 -7.98 -22.65
CA PRO A 148 5.14 -8.47 -23.22
C PRO A 148 5.00 -10.01 -23.28
N THR A 149 6.09 -10.73 -23.52
CA THR A 149 6.08 -12.20 -23.53
C THR A 149 5.89 -12.76 -22.12
N LEU A 150 6.59 -12.19 -21.14
CA LEU A 150 6.41 -12.57 -19.74
C LEU A 150 5.00 -12.21 -19.25
N ALA A 151 4.48 -11.03 -19.60
CA ALA A 151 3.15 -10.59 -19.23
C ALA A 151 2.06 -11.54 -19.75
N ARG A 152 2.17 -11.97 -21.01
CA ARG A 152 1.24 -12.96 -21.60
C ARG A 152 1.30 -14.30 -20.87
N PHE A 153 2.51 -14.79 -20.56
CA PHE A 153 2.68 -16.01 -19.78
C PHE A 153 2.07 -15.89 -18.39
N LEU A 154 2.31 -14.78 -17.69
CA LEU A 154 1.75 -14.53 -16.37
C LEU A 154 0.22 -14.49 -16.41
N GLN A 155 -0.38 -13.77 -17.35
CA GLN A 155 -1.83 -13.62 -17.48
C GLN A 155 -2.58 -14.90 -17.87
N SER A 156 -1.92 -15.86 -18.53
CA SER A 156 -2.57 -17.10 -18.95
C SER A 156 -2.94 -17.97 -17.74
N ALA A 157 -4.22 -18.31 -17.58
CA ALA A 157 -4.70 -19.22 -16.55
C ALA A 157 -4.24 -20.68 -16.75
N ASP A 158 -4.06 -21.11 -18.00
CA ASP A 158 -3.73 -22.50 -18.33
C ASP A 158 -2.23 -22.74 -18.53
N GLN A 159 -1.48 -21.71 -18.93
CA GLN A 159 -0.05 -21.83 -19.19
C GLN A 159 0.76 -21.80 -17.89
N LYS A 160 1.12 -22.99 -17.39
CA LYS A 160 1.97 -23.14 -16.19
C LYS A 160 3.46 -23.05 -16.49
N ARG A 161 3.86 -23.37 -17.73
CA ARG A 161 5.26 -23.44 -18.13
C ARG A 161 5.53 -22.69 -19.44
N LEU A 162 6.67 -22.02 -19.51
CA LEU A 162 7.17 -21.36 -20.71
C LEU A 162 8.65 -21.72 -20.92
N GLU A 163 8.95 -22.25 -22.10
CA GLU A 163 10.32 -22.43 -22.56
C GLU A 163 10.67 -21.31 -23.55
N TRP A 164 11.62 -20.45 -23.17
CA TRP A 164 11.90 -19.21 -23.88
C TRP A 164 13.39 -19.12 -24.29
N PRO A 165 13.71 -19.40 -25.56
CA PRO A 165 15.07 -19.21 -26.08
C PRO A 165 15.43 -17.73 -26.06
N LEU A 166 16.49 -17.37 -25.34
CA LEU A 166 16.89 -15.98 -25.13
C LEU A 166 18.42 -15.86 -25.18
N ALA A 167 18.93 -14.70 -25.61
CA ALA A 167 20.33 -14.35 -25.41
C ALA A 167 20.66 -14.14 -23.92
N LYS A 168 21.95 -14.13 -23.56
CA LYS A 168 22.41 -14.02 -22.16
C LYS A 168 21.83 -12.78 -21.45
N GLU A 169 21.91 -11.61 -22.10
CA GLU A 169 21.40 -10.34 -21.54
C GLU A 169 19.89 -10.35 -21.33
N GLY A 170 19.14 -10.93 -22.27
CA GLY A 170 17.70 -11.14 -22.15
C GLY A 170 17.37 -11.99 -20.93
N ARG A 171 18.03 -13.15 -20.76
CA ARG A 171 17.83 -14.01 -19.59
C ARG A 171 18.13 -13.28 -18.28
N GLN A 172 19.26 -12.57 -18.19
CA GLN A 172 19.64 -11.83 -16.98
C GLN A 172 18.64 -10.73 -16.61
N THR A 173 18.04 -10.08 -17.62
CA THR A 173 16.99 -9.08 -17.40
C THR A 173 15.72 -9.72 -16.85
N ILE A 174 15.29 -10.85 -17.40
CA ILE A 174 14.11 -11.56 -16.92
C ILE A 174 14.33 -12.15 -15.51
N HIS A 175 15.50 -12.71 -15.22
CA HIS A 175 15.86 -13.18 -13.87
C HIS A 175 15.71 -12.06 -12.84
N ARG A 176 16.41 -10.93 -13.04
CA ARG A 176 16.33 -9.78 -12.13
C ARG A 176 14.91 -9.25 -11.98
N PHE A 177 14.12 -9.25 -13.05
CA PHE A 177 12.74 -8.80 -13.00
C PHE A 177 11.88 -9.74 -12.14
N ILE A 178 11.98 -11.06 -12.33
CA ILE A 178 11.25 -12.05 -11.53
C ILE A 178 11.62 -11.94 -10.05
N ASP A 179 12.93 -11.83 -9.75
CA ASP A 179 13.43 -11.71 -8.37
C ASP A 179 12.96 -10.42 -7.69
N ALA A 180 13.09 -9.28 -8.37
CA ALA A 180 12.69 -7.98 -7.82
C ALA A 180 11.20 -7.95 -7.44
N HIS A 181 10.35 -8.55 -8.27
CA HIS A 181 8.90 -8.62 -8.06
C HIS A 181 8.47 -9.87 -7.28
N LYS A 182 9.42 -10.71 -6.83
CA LYS A 182 9.19 -11.97 -6.13
C LYS A 182 8.08 -12.82 -6.76
N LEU A 183 8.02 -12.87 -8.09
CA LEU A 183 6.92 -13.56 -8.78
C LEU A 183 6.91 -15.06 -8.38
N PRO A 184 5.74 -15.69 -8.19
CA PRO A 184 5.64 -17.10 -7.83
C PRO A 184 5.93 -18.00 -9.05
N VAL A 185 7.15 -17.89 -9.58
CA VAL A 185 7.62 -18.52 -10.81
C VAL A 185 9.06 -18.96 -10.62
N THR A 186 9.36 -20.25 -10.80
CA THR A 186 10.75 -20.71 -10.91
C THR A 186 11.34 -20.28 -12.24
N HIS A 187 12.64 -20.03 -12.27
CA HIS A 187 13.33 -19.55 -13.45
C HIS A 187 14.68 -20.23 -13.60
N GLU A 188 14.82 -21.11 -14.58
CA GLU A 188 16.03 -21.90 -14.78
C GLU A 188 16.56 -21.76 -16.19
N THR A 189 17.88 -21.61 -16.35
CA THR A 189 18.49 -21.65 -17.68
C THR A 189 18.89 -23.07 -18.03
N ARG A 190 18.18 -23.67 -19.00
CA ARG A 190 18.59 -24.94 -19.63
C ARG A 190 19.71 -24.70 -20.63
N ARG A 191 20.87 -25.30 -20.38
CA ARG A 191 22.11 -25.09 -21.16
C ARG A 191 22.32 -26.16 -22.22
N THR A 192 21.35 -26.31 -23.13
CA THR A 192 21.40 -27.24 -24.27
C THR A 192 21.10 -26.49 -25.57
N GLY A 193 21.94 -26.63 -26.59
CA GLY A 193 21.83 -25.87 -27.85
C GLY A 193 22.21 -24.39 -27.71
N ARG A 194 22.08 -23.62 -28.79
CA ARG A 194 22.21 -22.14 -28.73
C ARG A 194 21.09 -21.49 -29.56
N PRO A 195 20.48 -20.39 -29.07
CA PRO A 195 20.65 -19.80 -27.74
C PRO A 195 20.12 -20.72 -26.62
N PHE A 196 20.64 -20.55 -25.39
CA PHE A 196 20.10 -21.29 -24.22
C PHE A 196 18.68 -20.85 -23.90
N THR A 197 17.91 -21.78 -23.36
CA THR A 197 16.48 -21.60 -23.06
C THR A 197 16.29 -21.22 -21.59
N LEU A 198 15.55 -20.15 -21.33
CA LEU A 198 15.01 -19.84 -20.01
C LEU A 198 13.70 -20.61 -19.84
N VAL A 199 13.64 -21.50 -18.87
CA VAL A 199 12.44 -22.25 -18.49
C VAL A 199 11.82 -21.54 -17.30
N LEU A 200 10.57 -21.13 -17.45
CA LEU A 200 9.75 -20.54 -16.40
C LEU A 200 8.64 -21.50 -16.03
N GLU A 201 8.38 -21.68 -14.73
CA GLU A 201 7.29 -22.52 -14.24
C GLU A 201 6.60 -21.86 -13.05
N LYS A 202 5.28 -21.64 -13.17
CA LYS A 202 4.48 -21.07 -12.08
C LYS A 202 4.43 -22.04 -10.90
N THR A 203 4.42 -21.52 -9.69
CA THR A 203 4.47 -22.35 -8.47
C THR A 203 3.17 -22.26 -7.68
N ASN A 204 2.93 -23.26 -6.84
CA ASN A 204 1.79 -23.27 -5.92
C ASN A 204 1.82 -22.13 -4.90
N ALA A 205 2.97 -21.44 -4.73
CA ALA A 205 3.06 -20.23 -3.91
C ALA A 205 2.08 -19.14 -4.36
N LEU A 206 1.59 -19.18 -5.62
CA LEU A 206 0.50 -18.35 -6.09
C LEU A 206 -0.79 -18.54 -5.29
N PHE A 207 -1.19 -19.79 -5.05
CA PHE A 207 -2.43 -20.11 -4.33
C PHE A 207 -2.30 -19.85 -2.83
N GLU A 208 -1.15 -20.18 -2.25
CA GLU A 208 -0.89 -19.90 -0.83
C GLU A 208 -0.94 -18.39 -0.56
N ARG A 209 -0.29 -17.57 -1.41
CA ARG A 209 -0.36 -16.11 -1.29
C ARG A 209 -1.77 -15.57 -1.44
N ALA A 210 -2.57 -16.09 -2.38
CA ALA A 210 -3.95 -15.67 -2.56
C ALA A 210 -4.82 -15.99 -1.32
N LYS A 211 -4.57 -17.16 -0.70
CA LYS A 211 -5.26 -17.56 0.53
C LYS A 211 -4.83 -16.72 1.73
N GLU A 212 -3.53 -16.47 1.88
CA GLU A 212 -2.97 -15.60 2.93
C GLU A 212 -3.52 -14.17 2.81
N GLU A 213 -3.51 -13.61 1.60
CA GLU A 213 -4.03 -12.27 1.32
C GLU A 213 -5.53 -12.17 1.64
N ARG A 214 -6.32 -13.16 1.20
CA ARG A 214 -7.75 -13.19 1.51
C ARG A 214 -8.01 -13.29 3.01
N SER A 215 -7.31 -14.18 3.71
CA SER A 215 -7.44 -14.34 5.17
C SER A 215 -7.05 -13.06 5.91
N HIS A 216 -6.00 -12.37 5.45
CA HIS A 216 -5.63 -11.06 5.97
C HIS A 216 -6.76 -10.04 5.81
N TRP A 217 -7.35 -9.93 4.62
CA TRP A 217 -8.48 -9.03 4.36
C TRP A 217 -9.74 -9.37 5.16
N GLU A 218 -10.03 -10.65 5.38
CA GLU A 218 -11.13 -11.09 6.24
C GLU A 218 -10.92 -10.64 7.70
N ASN A 219 -9.70 -10.77 8.21
CA ASN A 219 -9.35 -10.32 9.57
C ASN A 219 -9.46 -8.80 9.71
N GLU A 220 -8.98 -8.04 8.72
CA GLU A 220 -9.10 -6.58 8.70
C GLU A 220 -10.57 -6.12 8.65
N LEU A 221 -11.39 -6.74 7.79
CA LEU A 221 -12.83 -6.41 7.71
C LEU A 221 -13.55 -6.76 9.02
N ALA A 222 -13.25 -7.92 9.62
CA ALA A 222 -13.80 -8.29 10.92
C ALA A 222 -13.42 -7.30 12.03
N TRP A 223 -12.18 -6.81 12.02
CA TRP A 223 -11.73 -5.76 12.94
C TRP A 223 -12.49 -4.44 12.73
N LEU A 224 -12.67 -4.00 11.48
CA LEU A 224 -13.43 -2.79 11.15
C LEU A 224 -14.89 -2.87 11.61
N HIS A 225 -15.54 -4.03 11.45
CA HIS A 225 -16.89 -4.23 11.94
C HIS A 225 -16.96 -4.21 13.47
N LYS A 226 -16.00 -4.84 14.16
CA LYS A 226 -15.94 -4.83 15.64
C LYS A 226 -15.72 -3.42 16.20
N THR A 227 -14.96 -2.58 15.49
CA THR A 227 -14.60 -1.23 15.91
C THR A 227 -15.49 -0.13 15.32
N ALA A 228 -16.58 -0.48 14.63
CA ALA A 228 -17.48 0.46 13.95
C ALA A 228 -17.92 1.64 14.84
N ARG A 229 -18.20 1.40 16.12
CA ARG A 229 -18.62 2.44 17.08
C ARG A 229 -17.57 3.54 17.29
N ASN A 230 -16.30 3.23 17.05
CA ASN A 230 -15.21 4.19 17.18
C ASN A 230 -15.22 5.24 16.06
N PHE A 231 -15.76 4.90 14.89
CA PHE A 231 -15.70 5.73 13.67
C PHE A 231 -17.08 6.20 13.18
N ASN A 232 -18.18 5.56 13.61
CA ASN A 232 -19.56 5.84 13.13
C ASN A 232 -20.40 6.77 14.01
N GLN A 233 -19.87 7.35 15.10
CA GLN A 233 -20.62 8.33 15.90
C GLN A 233 -20.47 9.74 15.31
N GLY A 234 -21.33 10.04 14.35
CA GLY A 234 -21.71 11.41 13.94
C GLY A 234 -23.06 11.76 14.56
#